data_AF-A0A349Z245-F1
#
_entry.id   AF-A0A349Z245-F1
#
_cell.length_a   1.000
_cell.length_b   1.000
_cell.length_c   1.000
_cell.angle_alpha   90.00
_cell.angle_beta   90.00
_cell.angle_gamma   90.00
#
_symmetry.space_group_name_H-M   'P 1'
#
loop_
_entity.id
_entity.type
_entity.pdbx_description
1 polymer ?
#
loop_
_entity_poly.entity_id
_entity_poly.type
_entity_poly.pdbx_seq_one_letter_code
_entity_poly.pdbx_strand_id
1 'polypeptide(L)'
;MLAAVESTEKKSIENYLEKTRGQEIKFTITMSQLEEAVDLEIKSRKLIEELLFNLGTTAVQCDIINSQGVEEWVVMPLLTKFNLEDNKITYRFCSELREEILISRAEPVTDSV
;
A
#
# COMPACT_ATOMS: atom_id res chain seq x y z
N MET A 1 -6.86 26.76 3.98
CA MET A 1 -7.36 25.57 4.69
C MET A 1 -6.78 24.28 4.12
N LEU A 2 -6.70 24.09 2.79
CA LEU A 2 -6.07 22.92 2.15
C LEU A 2 -4.62 22.64 2.60
N ALA A 3 -3.72 23.64 2.56
CA ALA A 3 -2.32 23.48 2.98
C ALA A 3 -2.14 23.07 4.47
N ALA A 4 -3.10 23.41 5.33
CA ALA A 4 -3.07 22.99 6.75
C ALA A 4 -3.51 21.53 6.92
N VAL A 5 -4.40 21.03 6.05
CA VAL A 5 -4.83 19.63 6.01
C VAL A 5 -3.69 18.78 5.45
N GLU A 6 -3.09 19.17 4.33
CA GLU A 6 -1.94 18.49 3.70
C GLU A 6 -0.73 18.40 4.65
N SER A 7 -0.40 19.48 5.36
CA SER A 7 0.71 19.47 6.34
C SER A 7 0.42 18.60 7.58
N THR A 8 -0.85 18.47 7.98
CA THR A 8 -1.25 17.58 9.10
C THR A 8 -1.21 16.11 8.68
N GLU A 9 -1.65 15.80 7.47
CA GLU A 9 -1.58 14.45 6.89
C GLU A 9 -0.13 13.99 6.70
N LYS A 10 0.74 14.87 6.18
CA LYS A 10 2.17 14.60 6.05
C LYS A 10 2.81 14.24 7.39
N LYS A 11 2.60 15.07 8.42
CA LYS A 11 3.14 14.83 9.77
C LYS A 11 2.58 13.55 10.39
N SER A 12 1.34 13.18 10.06
CA SER A 12 0.73 11.92 10.50
C SER A 12 1.42 10.70 9.85
N ILE A 13 1.68 10.78 8.55
CA ILE A 13 2.37 9.73 7.79
C ILE A 13 3.81 9.55 8.27
N GLU A 14 4.57 10.64 8.45
CA GLU A 14 5.95 10.58 8.96
C GLU A 14 6.01 9.89 10.34
N ASN A 15 5.15 10.31 11.28
CA ASN A 15 5.06 9.66 12.60
C ASN A 15 4.65 8.19 12.51
N TYR A 16 3.80 7.83 11.56
CA TYR A 16 3.39 6.45 11.33
C TYR A 16 4.56 5.62 10.78
N LEU A 17 5.31 6.14 9.81
CA LEU A 17 6.48 5.48 9.23
C LEU A 17 7.56 5.23 10.29
N GLU A 18 7.86 6.21 11.14
CA GLU A 18 8.82 6.05 12.25
C GLU A 18 8.46 4.88 13.18
N LYS A 19 7.17 4.69 13.46
CA LYS A 19 6.68 3.64 14.38
C LYS A 19 6.59 2.26 13.75
N THR A 20 6.51 2.19 12.43
CA THR A 20 6.18 0.96 11.69
C THR A 20 7.29 0.50 10.75
N ARG A 21 8.44 1.16 10.76
CA ARG A 21 9.56 0.87 9.86
C ARG A 21 9.95 -0.61 9.87
N GLY A 22 10.05 -1.21 8.68
CA GLY A 22 10.38 -2.63 8.49
C GLY A 22 9.30 -3.61 8.95
N GLN A 23 8.10 -3.14 9.31
CA GLN A 23 7.00 -4.00 9.73
C GLN A 23 6.00 -4.22 8.61
N GLU A 24 5.59 -5.49 8.45
CA GLU A 24 4.42 -5.84 7.64
C GLU A 24 3.14 -5.62 8.43
N ILE A 25 2.40 -4.58 8.06
CA ILE A 25 1.15 -4.20 8.73
C ILE A 25 -0.04 -4.87 8.03
N LYS A 26 -0.93 -5.48 8.82
CA LYS A 26 -2.21 -6.02 8.31
C LYS A 26 -3.19 -4.88 8.12
N PHE A 27 -3.61 -4.67 6.88
CA PHE A 27 -4.71 -3.78 6.53
C PHE A 27 -6.00 -4.58 6.38
N THR A 28 -7.12 -3.91 6.62
CA THR A 28 -8.46 -4.47 6.45
C THR A 28 -9.35 -3.41 5.84
N ILE A 29 -10.00 -3.74 4.74
CA ILE A 29 -11.03 -2.91 4.10
C ILE A 29 -12.30 -3.74 3.93
N THR A 30 -13.44 -3.10 4.02
CA THR A 30 -14.72 -3.72 3.66
C THR A 30 -14.96 -3.63 2.16
N MET A 31 -15.82 -4.49 1.62
CA MET A 31 -16.25 -4.39 0.22
C MET A 31 -16.88 -3.02 -0.08
N SER A 32 -17.72 -2.50 0.83
CA SER A 32 -18.32 -1.17 0.66
C SER A 32 -17.29 -0.05 0.58
N GLN A 33 -16.21 -0.11 1.37
CA GLN A 33 -15.11 0.86 1.26
C GLN A 33 -14.35 0.74 -0.06
N LEU A 34 -14.22 -0.48 -0.59
CA LEU A 34 -13.60 -0.70 -1.89
C LEU A 34 -14.48 -0.11 -3.00
N GLU A 35 -15.77 -0.41 -3.01
CA GLU A 35 -16.75 0.10 -3.99
C GLU A 35 -16.79 1.63 -4.01
N GLU A 36 -16.77 2.26 -2.84
CA GLU A 36 -16.69 3.72 -2.70
C GLU A 36 -15.38 4.27 -3.29
N ALA A 37 -14.25 3.61 -3.02
CA ALA A 37 -12.94 4.05 -3.51
C ALA A 37 -12.78 3.92 -5.04
N VAL A 38 -13.46 2.95 -5.67
CA VAL A 38 -13.38 2.72 -7.12
C VAL A 38 -14.58 3.28 -7.90
N ASP A 39 -15.54 3.90 -7.21
CA ASP A 39 -16.81 4.39 -7.76
C ASP A 39 -17.51 3.33 -8.65
N LEU A 40 -17.50 2.08 -8.18
CA LEU A 40 -17.99 0.93 -8.94
C LEU A 40 -18.65 -0.10 -8.02
N GLU A 41 -19.88 -0.50 -8.36
CA GLU A 41 -20.60 -1.57 -7.69
C GLU A 41 -20.00 -2.94 -8.04
N ILE A 42 -19.56 -3.70 -7.03
CA ILE A 42 -18.93 -5.02 -7.20
C ILE A 42 -20.00 -6.10 -7.09
N LYS A 43 -20.50 -6.56 -8.24
CA LYS A 43 -21.57 -7.57 -8.30
C LYS A 43 -21.10 -9.01 -8.20
N SER A 44 -19.78 -9.24 -8.27
CA SER A 44 -19.21 -10.59 -8.35
C SER A 44 -18.04 -10.74 -7.39
N ARG A 45 -18.25 -11.59 -6.37
CA ARG A 45 -17.17 -12.00 -5.44
C ARG A 45 -15.98 -12.61 -6.20
N LYS A 46 -16.25 -13.35 -7.27
CA LYS A 46 -15.23 -14.01 -8.09
C LYS A 46 -14.24 -13.01 -8.70
N LEU A 47 -14.71 -11.83 -9.11
CA LEU A 47 -13.82 -10.79 -9.65
C LEU A 47 -12.82 -10.30 -8.60
N ILE A 48 -13.24 -10.21 -7.35
CA ILE A 48 -12.35 -9.81 -6.26
C ILE A 48 -11.38 -10.92 -5.89
N GLU A 49 -11.83 -12.17 -5.89
CA GLU A 49 -10.95 -13.32 -5.68
C GLU A 49 -9.86 -13.40 -6.77
N GLU A 50 -10.23 -13.21 -8.03
CA GLU A 50 -9.29 -13.14 -9.16
C GLU A 50 -8.33 -11.95 -9.04
N LEU A 51 -8.83 -10.76 -8.68
CA LEU A 51 -8.01 -9.57 -8.45
C LEU A 51 -7.00 -9.79 -7.32
N LEU A 52 -7.44 -10.33 -6.18
CA LEU A 52 -6.57 -10.61 -5.05
C LEU A 52 -5.53 -11.68 -5.39
N PHE A 53 -5.92 -12.71 -6.13
CA PHE A 53 -4.99 -13.73 -6.62
C PHE A 53 -3.93 -13.12 -7.54
N ASN A 54 -4.33 -12.27 -8.48
CA ASN A 54 -3.41 -11.58 -9.39
C ASN A 54 -2.46 -10.65 -8.62
N LEU A 55 -2.97 -9.85 -7.69
CA LEU A 55 -2.14 -8.98 -6.84
C LEU A 55 -1.18 -9.79 -5.97
N GLY A 56 -1.64 -10.91 -5.42
CA GLY A 56 -0.87 -11.82 -4.59
C GLY A 56 0.22 -12.60 -5.32
N THR A 57 0.08 -12.77 -6.64
CA THR A 57 1.06 -13.46 -7.49
C THR A 57 1.92 -12.49 -8.31
N THR A 58 1.61 -11.20 -8.28
CA THR A 58 2.40 -10.16 -8.93
C THR A 58 3.68 -9.92 -8.14
N ALA A 59 4.81 -10.01 -8.84
CA ALA A 59 6.10 -9.57 -8.34
C ALA A 59 6.42 -8.18 -8.90
N VAL A 60 7.02 -7.35 -8.06
CA VAL A 60 7.53 -6.03 -8.44
C VAL A 60 9.04 -6.02 -8.29
N GLN A 61 9.67 -5.23 -9.16
CA GLN A 61 11.10 -5.00 -9.17
C GLN A 61 11.34 -3.63 -8.56
N CYS A 62 12.20 -3.56 -7.55
CA CYS A 62 12.59 -2.31 -6.93
C CYS A 62 14.05 -2.32 -6.51
N ASP A 63 14.63 -1.12 -6.53
CA ASP A 63 15.89 -0.82 -5.90
C ASP A 63 15.67 -0.69 -4.39
N ILE A 64 16.39 -1.47 -3.60
CA ILE A 64 16.37 -1.36 -2.14
C ILE A 64 17.77 -1.05 -1.62
N ILE A 65 17.85 -0.41 -0.45
CA ILE A 65 19.09 -0.33 0.32
C ILE A 65 19.06 -1.48 1.33
N ASN A 66 19.94 -2.46 1.15
CA ASN A 66 19.99 -3.61 2.05
C ASN A 66 20.59 -3.25 3.42
N SER A 67 20.65 -4.23 4.34
CA SER A 67 21.14 -4.03 5.71
C SER A 67 22.60 -3.57 5.82
N GLN A 68 23.38 -3.67 4.74
CA GLN A 68 24.77 -3.21 4.65
C GLN A 68 24.88 -1.80 4.07
N GLY A 69 23.77 -1.16 3.72
CA GLY A 69 23.76 0.14 3.07
C GLY A 69 24.06 0.08 1.56
N VAL A 70 23.96 -1.10 0.95
CA VAL A 70 24.25 -1.31 -0.48
C VAL A 70 22.94 -1.31 -1.26
N GLU A 71 22.92 -0.58 -2.38
CA GLU A 71 21.82 -0.64 -3.33
C GLU A 71 21.79 -2.02 -4.02
N GLU A 72 20.63 -2.67 -3.95
CA GLU A 72 20.41 -4.00 -4.47
C GLU A 72 19.10 -4.05 -5.27
N TRP A 73 19.16 -4.72 -6.42
CA TRP A 73 18.00 -4.95 -7.26
C TRP A 73 17.25 -6.19 -6.79
N VAL A 74 16.02 -6.02 -6.29
CA VAL A 74 15.25 -7.14 -5.71
C VAL A 74 13.92 -7.32 -6.42
N VAL A 75 13.56 -8.59 -6.63
CA VAL A 75 12.23 -9.01 -7.06
C VAL A 75 11.47 -9.49 -5.82
N MET A 76 10.38 -8.81 -5.47
CA MET A 76 9.57 -9.14 -4.30
C MET A 76 8.08 -9.19 -4.64
N PRO A 77 7.27 -9.99 -3.91
CA PRO A 77 5.83 -9.98 -4.12
C PRO A 77 5.23 -8.61 -3.74
N LEU A 78 4.14 -8.22 -4.41
CA LEU A 78 3.39 -7.03 -4.02
C LEU A 78 2.76 -7.21 -2.64
N LEU A 79 2.10 -8.35 -2.44
CA LEU A 79 1.44 -8.71 -1.18
C LEU A 79 2.13 -9.92 -0.55
N THR A 80 2.49 -9.83 0.73
CA THR A 80 3.05 -10.96 1.48
C THR A 80 1.97 -11.88 2.02
N LYS A 81 0.77 -11.35 2.24
CA LYS A 81 -0.41 -12.11 2.65
C LYS A 81 -1.68 -11.37 2.24
N PHE A 82 -2.68 -12.11 1.80
CA PHE A 82 -4.03 -11.59 1.57
C PHE A 82 -5.07 -12.65 1.89
N ASN A 83 -6.29 -12.22 2.18
CA ASN A 83 -7.42 -13.09 2.45
C ASN A 83 -8.73 -12.34 2.21
N LEU A 84 -9.76 -13.08 1.77
CA LEU A 84 -11.11 -12.59 1.60
C LEU A 84 -12.06 -13.40 2.49
N GLU A 85 -12.55 -12.78 3.56
CA GLU A 85 -13.50 -13.39 4.51
C GLU A 85 -14.75 -12.52 4.58
N ASP A 86 -15.92 -13.14 4.38
CA ASP A 86 -17.21 -12.45 4.31
C ASP A 86 -17.16 -11.25 3.35
N ASN A 87 -17.33 -10.03 3.87
CA ASN A 87 -17.28 -8.76 3.15
C ASN A 87 -16.02 -7.95 3.47
N LYS A 88 -14.94 -8.62 3.90
CA LYS A 88 -13.68 -7.98 4.30
C LYS A 88 -12.50 -8.56 3.53
N ILE A 89 -11.70 -7.65 2.99
CA ILE A 89 -10.41 -7.97 2.41
C ILE A 89 -9.37 -7.61 3.45
N THR A 90 -8.50 -8.57 3.76
CA THR A 90 -7.31 -8.31 4.56
C THR A 90 -6.07 -8.55 3.74
N TYR A 91 -5.09 -7.66 3.84
CA TYR A 91 -3.87 -7.76 3.05
C TYR A 91 -2.67 -7.16 3.79
N ARG A 92 -1.46 -7.50 3.32
CA ARG A 92 -0.18 -6.98 3.77
C ARG A 92 0.69 -6.71 2.56
N PHE A 93 1.19 -5.49 2.45
CA PHE A 93 2.29 -5.17 1.55
C PHE A 93 3.62 -5.59 2.20
N CYS A 94 4.63 -5.86 1.38
CA CYS A 94 6.02 -5.83 1.85
C CYS A 94 6.31 -4.47 2.52
N SER A 95 7.15 -4.47 3.55
CA SER A 95 7.49 -3.26 4.32
C SER A 95 7.98 -2.13 3.42
N GLU A 96 8.88 -2.46 2.50
CA GLU A 96 9.54 -1.57 1.55
C GLU A 96 8.49 -0.88 0.66
N LEU A 97 7.62 -1.68 0.01
CA LEU A 97 6.55 -1.15 -0.84
C LEU A 97 5.55 -0.29 -0.07
N ARG A 98 5.18 -0.70 1.14
CA ARG A 98 4.29 0.07 2.00
C ARG A 98 4.89 1.44 2.33
N GLU A 99 6.17 1.47 2.67
CA GLU A 99 6.89 2.70 3.01
C GLU A 99 6.94 3.63 1.80
N GLU A 100 7.30 3.11 0.62
CA GLU A 100 7.32 3.88 -0.64
C GLU A 100 5.93 4.46 -1.02
N ILE A 101 4.86 3.66 -0.90
CA ILE A 101 3.49 4.14 -1.16
C ILE A 101 3.09 5.28 -0.21
N LEU A 102 3.55 5.24 1.04
CA LEU A 102 3.24 6.27 2.03
C LEU A 102 4.12 7.51 1.87
N ILE A 103 5.40 7.34 1.56
CA ILE A 103 6.34 8.44 1.28
C ILE A 103 5.87 9.23 0.06
N SER A 104 5.54 8.56 -1.04
CA SER A 104 5.02 9.20 -2.26
C SER A 104 3.71 9.98 -2.05
N ARG A 105 2.94 9.65 -1.01
CA ARG A 105 1.76 10.44 -0.58
C ARG A 105 2.09 11.60 0.36
N ALA A 106 3.22 11.53 1.05
CA ALA A 106 3.71 12.58 1.94
C ALA A 106 4.53 13.65 1.21
N GLU A 107 5.03 13.33 0.01
CA GLU A 107 5.71 14.28 -0.86
C GLU A 107 4.70 15.16 -1.61
N PRO A 108 4.91 16.49 -1.65
CA PRO A 108 4.16 17.33 -2.57
C PRO A 108 4.51 16.91 -4.00
N VAL A 109 3.51 16.76 -4.87
CA VAL A 109 3.73 16.63 -6.32
C VAL A 109 4.55 17.85 -6.75
N THR A 110 5.85 17.66 -6.91
CA THR A 110 6.69 18.66 -7.53
C THR A 110 6.53 18.45 -9.01
N ASP A 111 5.65 19.26 -9.62
CA ASP A 111 5.61 19.41 -11.07
C ASP A 111 7.02 19.80 -11.52
N SER A 112 7.78 18.79 -11.95
CA SER A 112 9.07 18.99 -12.58
C SER A 112 8.76 19.42 -14.01
N VAL A 113 8.87 20.73 -14.25
CA VAL A 113 8.79 21.37 -15.58
C VAL A 113 9.96 20.91 -16.45
#